data_AF-A0A2G9I651-F1
#
_entry.id   AF-A0A2G9I651-F1
#
_cell.length_a   1.000
_cell.length_b   1.000
_cell.length_c   1.000
_cell.angle_alpha   90.00
_cell.angle_beta   90.00
_cell.angle_gamma   90.00
#
_symmetry.space_group_name_H-M   'P 1'
#
loop_
_entity.id
_entity.type
_entity.pdbx_description
1 polymer ?
#
loop_
_entity_poly.entity_id
_entity_poly.type
_entity_poly.pdbx_seq_one_letter_code
_entity_poly.pdbx_strand_id
1 'polypeptide(L)'
;MTKNEYIVHFSIWAISKAPLLISCDVRNITKNTMKILANKEVIVVNQDKVGVQAKKVRMEGDWEHKTLKTRFVGNLTATVDSHSCKMYILKPVS
;
A
#
# COMPACT_ATOMS: atom_id res chain seq x y z
N MET A 1 1.69 -17.60 -5.84
CA MET A 1 1.96 -16.42 -5.01
C MET A 1 1.84 -16.77 -3.54
N THR A 2 2.83 -16.38 -2.74
CA THR A 2 2.79 -16.49 -1.29
C THR A 2 1.82 -15.46 -0.69
N LYS A 3 1.45 -15.63 0.58
CA LYS A 3 0.57 -14.67 1.29
C LYS A 3 1.13 -13.24 1.23
N ASN A 4 2.44 -13.08 1.44
CA ASN A 4 3.08 -11.77 1.46
C ASN A 4 3.07 -11.13 0.07
N GLU A 5 3.30 -11.92 -0.99
CA GLU A 5 3.17 -11.45 -2.37
C GLU A 5 1.75 -10.97 -2.70
N TYR A 6 0.70 -11.66 -2.23
CA TYR A 6 -0.67 -11.19 -2.39
C TYR A 6 -0.92 -9.86 -1.66
N ILE A 7 -0.38 -9.71 -0.45
CA ILE A 7 -0.47 -8.45 0.31
C ILE A 7 0.22 -7.32 -0.45
N VAL A 8 1.45 -7.57 -0.93
CA VAL A 8 2.22 -6.59 -1.71
C VAL A 8 1.49 -6.20 -2.99
N HIS A 9 1.02 -7.18 -3.75
CA HIS A 9 0.29 -6.95 -5.00
C HIS A 9 -0.96 -6.09 -4.78
N PHE A 10 -1.82 -6.48 -3.82
CA PHE A 10 -3.04 -5.74 -3.52
C PHE A 10 -2.75 -4.32 -3.01
N SER A 11 -1.73 -4.17 -2.15
CA SER A 11 -1.34 -2.87 -1.60
C SER A 11 -0.81 -1.92 -2.67
N ILE A 12 0.00 -2.42 -3.60
CA ILE A 12 0.53 -1.63 -4.73
C ILE A 12 -0.60 -1.27 -5.70
N TRP A 13 -1.53 -2.17 -5.96
CA TRP A 13 -2.70 -1.87 -6.82
C TRP A 13 -3.57 -0.77 -6.20
N ALA A 14 -3.83 -0.89 -4.89
CA ALA A 14 -4.61 0.08 -4.13
C ALA A 14 -3.99 1.48 -4.16
N ILE A 15 -2.68 1.59 -3.86
CA ILE A 15 -1.97 2.87 -3.84
C ILE A 15 -1.84 3.48 -5.24
N SER A 16 -1.89 2.64 -6.28
CA SER A 16 -1.81 3.07 -7.68
C SER A 16 -3.15 3.52 -8.26
N LYS A 17 -4.23 3.59 -7.47
CA LYS A 17 -5.59 3.95 -7.92
C LYS A 17 -6.11 3.05 -9.05
N ALA A 18 -5.57 1.86 -9.17
CA ALA A 18 -6.00 0.93 -10.19
C ALA A 18 -7.36 0.31 -9.80
N PRO A 19 -8.18 -0.12 -10.77
CA PRO A 19 -9.43 -0.83 -10.49
C PRO A 19 -9.18 -2.11 -9.69
N LEU A 20 -9.86 -2.26 -8.55
CA LEU A 20 -9.78 -3.45 -7.70
C LEU A 20 -10.78 -4.52 -8.16
N LEU A 21 -10.52 -5.12 -9.32
CA LEU A 21 -11.33 -6.21 -9.88
C LEU A 21 -10.80 -7.57 -9.43
N ILE A 22 -11.70 -8.42 -8.92
CA ILE A 22 -11.38 -9.77 -8.44
C ILE A 22 -11.83 -10.78 -9.49
N SER A 23 -10.90 -11.57 -10.02
CA SER A 23 -11.17 -12.61 -11.03
C SER A 23 -11.32 -14.02 -10.47
N CYS A 24 -11.06 -14.24 -9.18
CA CYS A 24 -11.16 -15.56 -8.57
C CYS A 24 -12.60 -15.88 -8.12
N ASP A 25 -12.90 -17.18 -7.95
CA ASP A 25 -14.20 -17.60 -7.42
C ASP A 25 -14.35 -17.17 -5.96
N VAL A 26 -15.13 -16.11 -5.74
CA VAL A 26 -15.41 -15.53 -4.42
C VAL A 26 -16.17 -16.48 -3.49
N ARG A 27 -16.81 -17.53 -4.03
CA ARG A 27 -17.52 -18.53 -3.23
C ARG A 27 -16.55 -19.53 -2.59
N ASN A 28 -15.38 -19.71 -3.18
CA ASN A 28 -14.37 -20.67 -2.73
C ASN A 28 -13.03 -19.99 -2.40
N ILE A 29 -13.11 -18.86 -1.67
CA ILE A 29 -11.93 -18.10 -1.28
C ILE A 29 -11.43 -18.53 0.11
N THR A 30 -10.11 -18.62 0.27
CA THR A 30 -9.52 -18.90 1.59
C THR A 30 -9.73 -17.70 2.53
N LYS A 31 -9.87 -17.96 3.84
CA LYS A 31 -10.00 -16.90 4.87
C LYS A 31 -8.81 -15.91 4.84
N ASN A 32 -7.62 -16.39 4.50
CA ASN A 32 -6.43 -15.56 4.39
C ASN A 32 -6.53 -14.57 3.23
N THR A 33 -6.94 -15.03 2.05
CA THR A 33 -7.13 -14.16 0.89
C THR A 33 -8.28 -13.17 1.12
N MET A 34 -9.37 -13.62 1.73
CA MET A 34 -10.50 -12.75 2.08
C MET A 34 -10.08 -11.63 3.03
N LYS A 35 -9.19 -11.90 3.99
CA LYS A 35 -8.65 -10.87 4.89
C LYS A 35 -7.84 -9.79 4.15
N ILE A 36 -7.18 -10.15 3.05
CA ILE A 36 -6.43 -9.20 2.22
C ILE A 36 -7.42 -8.35 1.42
N LEU A 37 -8.35 -8.99 0.70
CA LEU A 37 -9.31 -8.30 -0.17
C LEU A 37 -10.31 -7.43 0.60
N ALA A 38 -10.67 -7.81 1.82
CA ALA A 38 -11.62 -7.07 2.66
C ALA A 38 -10.94 -6.03 3.59
N ASN A 39 -9.66 -5.73 3.39
CA ASN A 39 -8.95 -4.75 4.22
C ASN A 39 -9.46 -3.33 3.93
N LYS A 40 -10.33 -2.83 4.82
CA LYS A 40 -10.95 -1.51 4.71
C LYS A 40 -9.95 -0.37 4.65
N GLU A 41 -8.82 -0.45 5.37
CA GLU A 41 -7.84 0.65 5.39
C GLU A 41 -7.17 0.81 4.02
N VAL A 42 -6.83 -0.31 3.37
CA VAL A 42 -6.25 -0.33 2.03
C VAL A 42 -7.27 0.10 0.97
N ILE A 43 -8.52 -0.34 1.09
CA ILE A 43 -9.61 0.06 0.19
C ILE A 43 -9.87 1.56 0.28
N VAL A 44 -9.90 2.14 1.49
CA VAL A 44 -10.10 3.59 1.67
C VAL A 44 -8.96 4.39 1.03
N VAL A 45 -7.72 3.89 1.08
CA VAL A 45 -6.61 4.51 0.36
C VAL A 45 -6.84 4.47 -1.15
N ASN A 46 -7.35 3.38 -1.72
CA ASN A 46 -7.67 3.31 -3.15
C ASN A 46 -8.84 4.24 -3.53
N GLN A 47 -9.88 4.29 -2.69
CA GLN A 47 -11.14 5.00 -2.92
C GLN A 47 -11.19 6.41 -2.32
N ASP A 48 -10.03 7.02 -2.03
CA ASP A 48 -10.02 8.42 -1.60
C ASP A 48 -10.65 9.34 -2.65
N LYS A 49 -11.22 10.46 -2.20
CA LYS A 49 -11.90 11.42 -3.08
C LYS A 49 -10.94 12.21 -3.97
N VAL A 50 -9.65 12.25 -3.62
CA VAL A 50 -8.64 13.03 -4.33
C VAL A 50 -8.29 12.34 -5.65
N GLY A 51 -8.36 11.00 -5.72
CA GLY A 51 -8.19 10.24 -6.95
C GLY A 51 -6.77 10.28 -7.52
N VAL A 52 -5.79 10.73 -6.73
CA VAL A 52 -4.40 10.89 -7.18
C VAL A 52 -3.61 9.61 -6.94
N GLN A 53 -2.96 9.13 -7.99
CA GLN A 53 -2.04 7.99 -7.90
C GLN A 53 -0.85 8.32 -7.00
N ALA A 54 -0.44 7.36 -6.16
CA ALA A 54 0.78 7.54 -5.40
C ALA A 54 2.01 7.66 -6.31
N LYS A 55 2.89 8.58 -5.90
CA LYS A 55 4.18 8.79 -6.54
C LYS A 55 5.24 8.01 -5.79
N LYS A 56 6.05 7.25 -6.52
CA LYS A 56 7.28 6.68 -5.99
C LYS A 56 8.25 7.83 -5.68
N VAL A 57 8.61 7.97 -4.41
CA VAL A 57 9.47 9.08 -3.91
C VAL A 57 10.90 8.64 -3.61
N ARG A 58 11.15 7.34 -3.44
CA ARG A 58 12.47 6.75 -3.17
C ARG A 58 12.51 5.32 -3.69
N MET A 59 13.65 4.92 -4.22
CA MET A 59 14.05 3.52 -4.42
C MET A 59 15.42 3.39 -3.78
N GLU A 60 15.63 2.43 -2.90
CA GLU A 60 17.00 2.03 -2.56
C GLU A 60 17.41 0.95 -3.57
N GLY A 61 18.34 1.32 -4.45
CA GLY A 61 18.79 0.52 -5.59
C GLY A 61 19.53 1.37 -6.64
N ASP A 62 19.00 2.57 -6.92
CA ASP A 62 19.65 3.67 -7.67
C ASP A 62 18.98 4.98 -7.25
N TRP A 63 19.77 5.95 -6.78
CA TRP A 63 19.29 7.09 -5.99
C TRP A 63 18.69 8.21 -6.84
N GLU A 64 17.44 8.60 -6.54
CA GLU A 64 16.95 9.95 -6.78
C GLU A 64 16.56 10.59 -5.45
N HIS A 65 17.21 11.72 -5.12
CA HIS A 65 16.85 12.55 -3.98
C HIS A 65 15.83 13.60 -4.42
N LYS A 66 14.68 13.66 -3.72
CA LYS A 66 13.80 14.84 -3.77
C LYS A 66 13.63 15.42 -2.38
N THR A 67 14.13 16.64 -2.20
CA THR A 67 13.97 17.42 -0.98
C THR A 67 12.51 17.83 -0.82
N LEU A 68 11.90 17.48 0.31
CA LEU A 68 10.58 17.96 0.70
C LEU A 68 10.69 19.45 1.10
N LYS A 69 9.74 20.29 0.66
CA LYS A 69 9.72 21.74 0.97
C LYS A 69 9.39 22.03 2.44
N THR A 70 8.83 21.08 3.18
CA THR A 70 8.44 21.22 4.59
C THR A 70 9.07 20.12 5.42
N ARG A 71 9.55 20.48 6.62
CA ARG A 71 10.25 19.59 7.55
C ARG A 71 9.28 18.58 8.18
N PHE A 72 9.46 17.29 7.89
CA PHE A 72 8.93 16.23 8.74
C PHE A 72 9.76 16.20 10.03
N VAL A 73 9.14 16.42 11.19
CA VAL A 73 9.83 16.38 12.49
C VAL A 73 9.53 15.04 13.15
N GLY A 74 10.46 14.09 13.01
CA GLY A 74 10.41 12.74 13.59
C GLY A 74 11.22 11.73 12.77
N ASN A 75 11.58 10.59 13.36
CA ASN A 75 12.13 9.44 12.64
C ASN A 75 11.06 8.33 12.53
N LEU A 76 10.89 7.76 11.33
CA LEU A 76 10.06 6.57 11.13
C LEU A 76 10.98 5.44 10.69
N THR A 77 11.14 4.41 11.53
CA THR A 77 11.91 3.21 11.22
C THR A 77 10.95 2.04 11.04
N ALA A 78 11.08 1.32 9.91
CA ALA A 78 10.30 0.13 9.62
C ALA A 78 11.24 -0.99 9.16
N THR A 79 11.14 -2.16 9.80
CA THR A 79 11.74 -3.40 9.31
C THR A 79 10.78 -4.08 8.35
N VAL A 80 11.25 -4.55 7.19
CA VAL A 80 10.41 -5.22 6.20
C VAL A 80 11.13 -6.47 5.72
N ASP A 81 10.45 -7.61 5.81
CA ASP A 81 10.98 -8.89 5.34
C ASP A 81 10.91 -8.99 3.81
N SER A 82 11.62 -9.96 3.24
CA SER A 82 11.56 -10.23 1.80
C SER A 82 10.12 -10.47 1.34
N HIS A 83 9.78 -9.94 0.15
CA HIS A 83 8.45 -10.02 -0.45
C HIS A 83 7.30 -9.48 0.42
N SER A 84 7.59 -8.62 1.39
CA SER A 84 6.59 -8.00 2.28
C SER A 84 6.49 -6.50 2.04
N CYS A 85 5.36 -5.89 2.42
CA CYS A 85 5.22 -4.44 2.43
C CYS A 85 4.56 -3.98 3.73
N LYS A 86 4.81 -2.70 4.08
CA LYS A 86 4.12 -2.00 5.16
C LYS A 86 3.59 -0.68 4.61
N MET A 87 2.28 -0.46 4.77
CA MET A 87 1.62 0.79 4.38
C MET A 87 1.33 1.59 5.65
N TYR A 88 1.67 2.87 5.63
CA TYR A 88 1.43 3.79 6.74
C TYR A 88 0.56 4.94 6.25
N ILE A 89 -0.51 5.23 6.97
CA ILE A 89 -1.40 6.37 6.70
C ILE A 89 -1.10 7.43 7.76
N LEU A 90 -0.47 8.52 7.34
CA LEU A 90 -0.13 9.64 8.22
C LEU A 90 -1.33 10.58 8.32
N LYS A 91 -1.89 10.73 9.52
CA LYS A 91 -2.93 11.72 9.81
C LYS A 91 -2.30 12.88 10.58
N PRO A 92 -2.57 14.15 10.21
CA PRO A 92 -2.10 15.28 11.01
C PRO A 92 -2.73 15.22 12.41
N VAL A 93 -1.94 15.50 13.44
CA VAL A 93 -2.45 15.71 14.80
C VAL A 93 -3.03 17.12 14.82
N SER A 94 -4.33 17.23 15.09
CA SER A 94 -5.01 18.52 15.28
C SER A 94 -4.68 19.11 16.64
#